data_AF-A0A7X5L7J1-F1
#
_entry.id   AF-A0A7X5L7J1-F1
#
_cell.length_a   1.000
_cell.length_b   1.000
_cell.length_c   1.000
_cell.angle_alpha   90.00
_cell.angle_beta   90.00
_cell.angle_gamma   90.00
#
_symmetry.space_group_name_H-M   'P 1'
#
loop_
_entity.id
_entity.type
_entity.pdbx_description
1 polymer ?
#
loop_
_entity_poly.entity_id
_entity_poly.type
_entity_poly.pdbx_seq_one_letter_code
_entity_poly.pdbx_strand_id
1 'polypeptide(L)'
;MHDAICERAFHQFVPQVHYELIPIKNLVSNQNYQRNISEKHVQKAAAHFDIYQINPVKVSRRDGINYVFNGQHTIEIVALVSGSRETPVWCMIYDDLEYTQEADIFANQLKYTKSLVPYEIFMANIEAGNNNQLMIKSLVESYDLTIAKNMHPGTICAVATLENIYEKYGFHVLDRTIYLIAGTWEGIPQSFSANMLNGVARLVNSYGEDLKDELFKEKLGRLSIKEIARTARDRRNGSLGFSEAMLNVYNSKMQKNTLAITKLYSNKGVRPANPLTEKNYG
;
A
#
# COMPACT_ATOMS: atom_id res chain seq x y z
N MET A 1 -39.10 32.49 27.78
CA MET A 1 -38.05 31.87 28.64
C MET A 1 -37.87 30.40 28.24
N HIS A 2 -37.48 30.16 26.98
CA HIS A 2 -37.19 28.83 26.41
C HIS A 2 -36.01 28.89 25.42
N ASP A 3 -35.56 30.08 25.01
CA ASP A 3 -34.45 30.22 24.04
C ASP A 3 -33.05 30.30 24.67
N ALA A 4 -32.93 30.37 26.01
CA ALA A 4 -31.64 30.60 26.67
C ALA A 4 -30.84 29.32 27.02
N ILE A 5 -31.37 28.12 26.70
CA ILE A 5 -30.70 26.84 27.00
C ILE A 5 -30.02 26.22 25.77
N CYS A 6 -30.25 26.72 24.55
CA CYS A 6 -29.77 26.06 23.33
C CYS A 6 -28.42 26.56 22.78
N GLU A 7 -27.96 27.76 23.11
CA GLU A 7 -26.76 28.35 22.48
C GLU A 7 -25.42 27.99 23.16
N ARG A 8 -25.43 27.45 24.39
CA ARG A 8 -24.19 27.14 25.14
C ARG A 8 -23.71 25.69 25.00
N ALA A 9 -24.38 24.83 24.23
CA ALA A 9 -24.12 23.38 24.30
C ALA A 9 -23.09 22.81 23.30
N PHE A 10 -22.78 23.50 22.20
CA PHE A 10 -21.94 22.94 21.12
C PHE A 10 -20.56 23.58 20.97
N HIS A 11 -20.29 24.74 21.56
CA HIS A 11 -18.98 25.42 21.45
C HIS A 11 -17.82 24.60 21.99
N GLN A 12 -18.06 23.64 22.88
CA GLN A 12 -17.04 22.70 23.36
C GLN A 12 -16.72 21.56 22.36
N PHE A 13 -17.56 21.35 21.34
CA PHE A 13 -17.44 20.27 20.36
C PHE A 13 -17.17 20.78 18.94
N VAL A 14 -17.51 22.03 18.65
CA VAL A 14 -17.37 22.65 17.33
C VAL A 14 -16.36 23.79 17.43
N PRO A 15 -15.24 23.72 16.69
CA PRO A 15 -14.25 24.80 16.72
C PRO A 15 -14.84 26.06 16.07
N GLN A 16 -14.51 27.23 16.61
CA GLN A 16 -14.85 28.50 15.97
C GLN A 16 -13.89 28.75 14.81
N VAL A 17 -14.35 28.46 13.60
CA VAL A 17 -13.57 28.64 12.37
C VAL A 17 -14.44 29.20 11.26
N HIS A 18 -13.80 29.76 10.26
CA HIS A 18 -14.42 30.10 8.98
C HIS A 18 -13.62 29.51 7.81
N TYR A 19 -14.22 29.46 6.63
CA TYR A 19 -13.58 28.90 5.44
C TYR A 19 -13.33 29.97 4.39
N GLU A 20 -12.12 29.99 3.82
CA GLU A 20 -11.75 30.90 2.73
C GLU A 20 -10.96 30.16 1.65
N LEU A 21 -11.02 30.70 0.42
CA LEU A 21 -10.11 30.33 -0.67
C LEU A 21 -8.89 31.25 -0.63
N ILE A 22 -7.72 30.70 -0.31
CA ILE A 22 -6.47 31.48 -0.21
C ILE A 22 -5.49 31.00 -1.27
N PRO A 23 -4.92 31.89 -2.11
CA PRO A 23 -3.81 31.57 -3.00
C PRO A 23 -2.63 30.96 -2.24
N ILE A 24 -2.04 29.88 -2.77
CA ILE A 24 -0.93 29.17 -2.10
C ILE A 24 0.27 30.10 -1.79
N LYS A 25 0.51 31.12 -2.61
CA LYS A 25 1.54 32.16 -2.36
C LYS A 25 1.31 33.00 -1.10
N ASN A 26 0.07 33.10 -0.61
CA ASN A 26 -0.32 33.87 0.57
C ASN A 26 -0.33 33.00 1.84
N LEU A 27 0.16 31.75 1.75
CA LEU A 27 0.28 30.81 2.85
C LEU A 27 1.74 30.67 3.26
N VAL A 28 1.99 30.63 4.58
CA VAL A 28 3.31 30.43 5.17
C VAL A 28 3.35 29.05 5.82
N SER A 29 4.26 28.19 5.38
CA SER A 29 4.54 26.87 5.95
C SER A 29 5.95 26.81 6.56
N ASN A 30 6.39 25.63 7.01
CA ASN A 30 7.73 25.37 7.56
C ASN A 30 8.01 26.02 8.92
N GLN A 31 7.04 25.96 9.83
CA GLN A 31 7.26 26.32 11.23
C GLN A 31 8.24 25.32 11.89
N ASN A 32 8.99 25.74 12.91
CA ASN A 32 10.07 24.92 13.50
C ASN A 32 9.61 23.58 14.08
N TYR A 33 8.33 23.45 14.46
CA TYR A 33 7.76 22.20 14.96
C TYR A 33 7.40 21.20 13.84
N GLN A 34 7.46 21.61 12.58
CA GLN A 34 7.02 20.84 11.43
C GLN A 34 8.14 20.00 10.82
N ARG A 35 7.80 18.85 10.24
CA ARG A 35 8.74 18.01 9.51
C ARG A 35 8.97 18.56 8.10
N ASN A 36 10.14 18.28 7.53
CA ASN A 36 10.42 18.58 6.13
C ASN A 36 9.44 17.83 5.19
N ILE A 37 9.01 18.53 4.15
CA ILE A 37 8.15 17.98 3.09
C ILE A 37 8.94 16.96 2.28
N SER A 38 8.33 15.80 2.00
CA SER A 38 8.97 14.76 1.19
C SER A 38 8.63 14.97 -0.29
N GLU A 39 9.57 15.45 -1.09
CA GLU A 39 9.40 15.63 -2.54
C GLU A 39 8.93 14.35 -3.23
N LYS A 40 9.50 13.20 -2.86
CA LYS A 40 9.08 11.88 -3.39
C LYS A 40 7.61 11.58 -3.10
N HIS A 41 7.12 11.97 -1.93
CA HIS A 41 5.71 11.79 -1.58
C HIS A 41 4.82 12.72 -2.40
N VAL A 42 5.21 14.00 -2.55
CA VAL A 42 4.50 14.98 -3.37
C VAL A 42 4.41 14.51 -4.82
N GLN A 43 5.51 14.08 -5.43
CA GLN A 43 5.52 13.57 -6.80
C GLN A 43 4.60 12.35 -6.97
N LYS A 44 4.66 11.39 -6.03
CA LYS A 44 3.82 10.19 -6.07
C LYS A 44 2.33 10.54 -5.96
N ALA A 45 1.98 11.45 -5.06
CA ALA A 45 0.60 11.88 -4.86
C ALA A 45 0.08 12.71 -6.04
N ALA A 46 0.90 13.60 -6.60
CA ALA A 46 0.55 14.38 -7.79
C ALA A 46 0.28 13.50 -9.03
N ALA A 47 1.01 12.39 -9.18
CA ALA A 47 0.77 11.44 -10.27
C ALA A 47 -0.58 10.70 -10.18
N HIS A 48 -1.18 10.64 -8.99
CA HIS A 48 -2.48 10.00 -8.75
C HIS A 48 -3.49 11.03 -8.20
N PHE A 49 -3.34 12.29 -8.61
CA PHE A 49 -4.11 13.38 -8.06
C PHE A 49 -5.60 13.21 -8.38
N ASP A 50 -6.41 13.33 -7.33
CA ASP A 50 -7.86 13.35 -7.38
C ASP A 50 -8.34 14.53 -6.55
N ILE A 51 -9.06 15.45 -7.19
CA ILE A 51 -9.57 16.67 -6.54
C ILE A 51 -10.48 16.36 -5.36
N TYR A 52 -11.20 15.23 -5.39
CA TYR A 52 -12.13 14.83 -4.32
C TYR A 52 -11.43 14.23 -3.10
N GLN A 53 -10.13 13.91 -3.19
CA GLN A 53 -9.33 13.41 -2.07
C GLN A 53 -8.66 14.53 -1.26
N ILE A 54 -8.77 15.79 -1.73
CA ILE A 54 -8.16 16.94 -1.07
C ILE A 54 -8.98 17.36 0.14
N ASN A 55 -8.32 17.43 1.29
CA ASN A 55 -8.89 18.03 2.49
C ASN A 55 -8.57 19.53 2.56
N PRO A 56 -9.47 20.35 3.15
CA PRO A 56 -9.16 21.74 3.47
C PRO A 56 -7.88 21.87 4.30
N VAL A 57 -7.07 22.87 3.97
CA VAL A 57 -5.83 23.20 4.68
C VAL A 57 -6.19 23.90 5.99
N LYS A 58 -5.60 23.49 7.12
CA LYS A 58 -5.84 24.19 8.39
C LYS A 58 -4.81 25.30 8.57
N VAL A 59 -5.33 26.50 8.82
CA VAL A 59 -4.57 27.73 8.90
C VAL A 59 -4.83 28.41 10.22
N SER A 60 -3.77 28.84 10.90
CA SER A 60 -3.87 29.82 11.98
C SER A 60 -3.59 31.20 11.38
N ARG A 61 -4.49 32.16 11.61
CA ARG A 61 -4.32 33.53 11.17
C ARG A 61 -3.85 34.36 12.36
N ARG A 62 -2.62 34.88 12.28
CA ARG A 62 -2.04 35.76 13.30
C ARG A 62 -1.47 37.00 12.64
N ASP A 63 -1.85 38.18 13.11
CA ASP A 63 -1.39 39.47 12.60
C ASP A 63 -1.52 39.61 11.07
N GLY A 64 -2.59 39.04 10.50
CA GLY A 64 -2.86 39.03 9.05
C GLY A 64 -2.05 38.00 8.24
N ILE A 65 -1.21 37.19 8.89
CA ILE A 65 -0.41 36.14 8.25
C ILE A 65 -1.10 34.78 8.40
N ASN A 66 -1.17 34.01 7.30
CA ASN A 66 -1.82 32.70 7.24
C ASN A 66 -0.79 31.57 7.42
N TYR A 67 -0.65 31.05 8.64
CA TYR A 67 0.28 29.96 8.96
C TYR A 67 -0.38 28.59 8.77
N VAL A 68 0.18 27.77 7.88
CA VAL A 68 -0.30 26.41 7.62
C VAL A 68 0.26 25.46 8.66
N PHE A 69 -0.60 24.96 9.55
CA PHE A 69 -0.23 23.95 10.55
C PHE A 69 -0.64 22.52 10.15
N ASN A 70 -1.56 22.38 9.18
CA ASN A 70 -1.95 21.09 8.59
C ASN A 70 -2.32 21.26 7.11
N GLY A 71 -1.84 20.37 6.24
CA GLY A 71 -2.06 20.45 4.79
C GLY A 71 -0.85 20.92 3.97
N GLN A 72 0.36 20.89 4.53
CA GLN A 72 1.61 21.25 3.81
C GLN A 72 1.82 20.42 2.53
N HIS A 73 1.61 19.11 2.59
CA HIS A 73 1.71 18.27 1.39
C HIS A 73 0.59 18.60 0.39
N THR A 74 -0.61 18.93 0.87
CA THR A 74 -1.74 19.31 0.02
C THR A 74 -1.40 20.53 -0.83
N ILE A 75 -0.87 21.61 -0.23
CA ILE A 75 -0.53 22.82 -0.97
C ILE A 75 0.58 22.58 -2.00
N GLU A 76 1.57 21.75 -1.68
CA GLU A 76 2.64 21.41 -2.62
C GLU A 76 2.16 20.49 -3.76
N ILE A 77 1.27 19.53 -3.47
CA ILE A 77 0.64 18.70 -4.49
C ILE A 77 -0.19 19.56 -5.44
N VAL A 78 -1.03 20.46 -4.92
CA VAL A 78 -1.86 21.34 -5.76
C VAL A 78 -0.99 22.31 -6.56
N ALA A 79 0.05 22.90 -5.96
CA ALA A 79 1.00 23.75 -6.67
C ALA A 79 1.69 22.99 -7.81
N LEU A 80 2.10 21.74 -7.57
CA LEU A 80 2.75 20.90 -8.59
C LEU A 80 1.78 20.52 -9.72
N VAL A 81 0.56 20.07 -9.40
CA VAL A 81 -0.42 19.63 -10.39
C VAL A 81 -0.96 20.81 -11.23
N SER A 82 -1.20 21.96 -10.59
CA SER A 82 -1.66 23.17 -11.29
C SER A 82 -0.53 23.94 -11.98
N GLY A 83 0.73 23.66 -11.64
CA GLY A 83 1.89 24.40 -12.12
C GLY A 83 1.98 25.84 -11.60
N SER A 84 1.18 26.21 -10.58
CA SER A 84 1.09 27.60 -10.11
C SER A 84 0.81 27.69 -8.61
N ARG A 85 1.52 28.60 -7.93
CA ARG A 85 1.21 29.00 -6.53
C ARG A 85 0.14 30.09 -6.43
N GLU A 86 -0.37 30.58 -7.56
CA GLU A 86 -1.56 31.45 -7.60
C GLU A 86 -2.85 30.66 -7.38
N THR A 87 -2.83 29.36 -7.65
CA THR A 87 -3.98 28.47 -7.46
C THR A 87 -4.44 28.53 -6.01
N PRO A 88 -5.71 28.88 -5.74
CA PRO A 88 -6.23 28.92 -4.38
C PRO A 88 -6.56 27.52 -3.87
N VAL A 89 -6.48 27.35 -2.56
CA VAL A 89 -6.93 26.15 -1.83
C VAL A 89 -7.95 26.54 -0.77
N TRP A 90 -8.87 25.63 -0.46
CA TRP A 90 -9.79 25.81 0.65
C TRP A 90 -9.04 25.72 1.98
N CYS A 91 -9.21 26.75 2.81
CA CYS A 91 -8.58 26.88 4.12
C CYS A 91 -9.65 26.92 5.22
N MET A 92 -9.46 26.13 6.27
CA MET A 92 -10.19 26.21 7.54
C MET A 92 -9.36 27.10 8.48
N ILE A 93 -9.88 28.27 8.82
CA ILE A 93 -9.12 29.34 9.48
C ILE A 93 -9.48 29.44 10.95
N TYR A 94 -8.44 29.48 11.78
CA TYR A 94 -8.49 29.71 13.21
C TYR A 94 -7.84 31.07 13.52
N ASP A 95 -8.63 32.03 14.00
CA ASP A 95 -8.15 33.38 14.36
C ASP A 95 -7.60 33.46 15.80
N ASP A 96 -7.86 32.45 16.62
CA ASP A 96 -7.56 32.41 18.05
C ASP A 96 -6.41 31.45 18.43
N LEU A 97 -5.77 30.81 17.44
CA LEU A 97 -4.69 29.86 17.69
C LEU A 97 -3.31 30.52 17.85
N GLU A 98 -2.68 30.23 18.98
CA GLU A 98 -1.29 30.57 19.26
C GLU A 98 -0.30 29.51 18.74
N TYR A 99 0.95 29.91 18.53
CA TYR A 99 2.02 29.03 18.03
C TYR A 99 2.23 27.77 18.89
N THR A 100 2.13 27.90 20.21
CA THR A 100 2.28 26.76 21.14
C THR A 100 1.15 25.75 21.01
N GLN A 101 -0.08 26.22 20.77
CA GLN A 101 -1.25 25.38 20.52
C GLN A 101 -1.14 24.66 19.17
N GLU A 102 -0.65 25.33 18.12
CA GLU A 102 -0.36 24.66 16.84
C GLU A 102 0.61 23.50 17.00
N ALA A 103 1.70 23.72 17.76
CA ALA A 103 2.72 22.72 17.98
C ALA A 103 2.18 21.51 18.75
N ASP A 104 1.33 21.74 19.77
CA ASP A 104 0.66 20.65 20.51
C ASP A 104 -0.34 19.88 19.62
N ILE A 105 -1.13 20.59 18.81
CA ILE A 105 -2.04 19.96 17.84
C ILE A 105 -1.25 19.10 16.85
N PHE A 106 -0.15 19.62 16.31
CA PHE A 106 0.71 18.90 15.38
C PHE A 106 1.31 17.63 16.01
N ALA A 107 1.80 17.72 17.26
CA ALA A 107 2.37 16.60 17.98
C ALA A 107 1.34 15.47 18.24
N ASN A 108 0.07 15.82 18.46
CA ASN A 108 -0.98 14.86 18.76
C ASN A 108 -1.80 14.41 17.55
N GLN A 109 -1.61 15.01 16.38
CA GLN A 109 -2.45 14.82 15.18
C GLN A 109 -2.63 13.35 14.77
N LEU A 110 -1.57 12.54 14.83
CA LEU A 110 -1.60 11.14 14.42
C LEU A 110 -1.78 10.16 15.58
N LYS A 111 -1.82 10.63 16.83
CA LYS A 111 -1.79 9.78 18.03
C LYS A 111 -2.95 8.78 18.09
N TYR A 112 -4.11 9.18 17.58
CA TYR A 112 -5.33 8.35 17.59
C TYR A 112 -5.85 8.02 16.19
N THR A 113 -5.09 8.35 15.14
CA THR A 113 -5.49 8.07 13.75
C THR A 113 -5.09 6.64 13.39
N LYS A 114 -6.06 5.81 12.98
CA LYS A 114 -5.79 4.47 12.45
C LYS A 114 -5.74 4.52 10.93
N SER A 115 -4.62 4.11 10.35
CA SER A 115 -4.52 3.89 8.91
C SER A 115 -5.40 2.72 8.48
N LEU A 116 -6.03 2.84 7.31
CA LEU A 116 -6.73 1.72 6.68
C LEU A 116 -5.76 0.56 6.45
N VAL A 117 -6.18 -0.65 6.80
CA VAL A 117 -5.40 -1.85 6.52
C VAL A 117 -5.62 -2.30 5.07
N PRO A 118 -4.68 -3.05 4.45
CA PRO A 118 -4.80 -3.44 3.04
C PRO A 118 -6.10 -4.16 2.69
N TYR A 119 -6.65 -4.97 3.59
CA TYR A 119 -7.95 -5.61 3.40
C TYR A 119 -9.10 -4.61 3.24
N GLU A 120 -9.13 -3.55 4.05
CA GLU A 120 -10.16 -2.52 3.98
C GLU A 120 -10.05 -1.74 2.65
N ILE A 121 -8.83 -1.43 2.22
CA ILE A 121 -8.57 -0.78 0.93
C ILE A 121 -9.01 -1.67 -0.23
N PHE A 122 -8.66 -2.96 -0.19
CA PHE A 122 -9.04 -3.91 -1.24
C PHE A 122 -10.56 -4.08 -1.35
N MET A 123 -11.26 -4.20 -0.23
CA MET A 123 -12.73 -4.27 -0.22
C MET A 123 -13.35 -2.97 -0.76
N ALA A 124 -12.85 -1.81 -0.35
CA ALA A 124 -13.32 -0.53 -0.90
C ALA A 124 -13.10 -0.44 -2.42
N ASN A 125 -11.98 -0.95 -2.93
CA ASN A 125 -11.70 -1.01 -4.37
C ASN A 125 -12.65 -1.97 -5.12
N ILE A 126 -13.06 -3.08 -4.50
CA ILE A 126 -14.08 -3.97 -5.08
C ILE A 126 -15.42 -3.23 -5.18
N GLU A 127 -15.86 -2.58 -4.10
CA GLU A 127 -17.12 -1.82 -4.09
C GLU A 127 -17.08 -0.65 -5.09
N ALA A 128 -15.91 -0.05 -5.30
CA ALA A 128 -15.70 0.97 -6.33
C ALA A 128 -15.70 0.41 -7.77
N GLY A 129 -15.75 -0.92 -7.95
CA GLY A 129 -15.75 -1.56 -9.26
C GLY A 129 -14.37 -1.60 -9.94
N ASN A 130 -13.28 -1.50 -9.18
CA ASN A 130 -11.94 -1.50 -9.75
C ASN A 130 -11.59 -2.88 -10.36
N ASN A 131 -11.36 -2.91 -11.67
CA ASN A 131 -11.17 -4.12 -12.46
C ASN A 131 -10.06 -5.04 -11.93
N ASN A 132 -8.93 -4.49 -11.48
CA ASN A 132 -7.80 -5.30 -10.98
C ASN A 132 -8.21 -6.10 -9.74
N GLN A 133 -8.86 -5.45 -8.76
CA GLN A 133 -9.30 -6.12 -7.54
C GLN A 133 -10.44 -7.11 -7.80
N LEU A 134 -11.36 -6.79 -8.73
CA LEU A 134 -12.41 -7.73 -9.17
C LEU A 134 -11.81 -8.97 -9.85
N MET A 135 -10.80 -8.81 -10.71
CA MET A 135 -10.09 -9.93 -11.34
C MET A 135 -9.35 -10.78 -10.30
N ILE A 136 -8.65 -10.16 -9.36
CA ILE A 136 -7.96 -10.89 -8.28
C ILE A 136 -8.96 -11.66 -7.42
N LYS A 137 -10.09 -11.05 -7.03
CA LYS A 137 -11.14 -11.71 -6.25
C LYS A 137 -11.69 -12.93 -7.01
N SER A 138 -12.08 -12.73 -8.26
CA SER A 138 -12.66 -13.80 -9.10
C SER A 138 -11.68 -14.95 -9.30
N LEU A 139 -10.39 -14.64 -9.46
CA LEU A 139 -9.34 -15.64 -9.56
C LEU A 139 -9.20 -16.46 -8.28
N VAL A 140 -9.14 -15.80 -7.12
CA VAL A 140 -9.06 -16.51 -5.82
C VAL A 140 -10.30 -17.40 -5.61
N GLU A 141 -11.49 -16.90 -5.91
CA GLU A 141 -12.75 -17.65 -5.79
C GLU A 141 -12.83 -18.84 -6.75
N SER A 142 -12.18 -18.79 -7.91
CA SER A 142 -12.12 -19.92 -8.84
C SER A 142 -11.35 -21.14 -8.32
N TYR A 143 -10.56 -20.97 -7.25
CA TYR A 143 -9.85 -22.03 -6.54
C TYR A 143 -10.56 -22.48 -5.25
N ASP A 144 -11.83 -22.13 -5.06
CA ASP A 144 -12.59 -22.33 -3.82
C ASP A 144 -11.93 -21.70 -2.58
N LEU A 145 -11.16 -20.63 -2.82
CA LEU A 145 -10.51 -19.83 -1.77
C LEU A 145 -11.27 -18.52 -1.56
N THR A 146 -11.06 -17.92 -0.40
CA THR A 146 -11.66 -16.62 -0.05
C THR A 146 -10.63 -15.63 0.48
N ILE A 147 -10.79 -14.36 0.15
CA ILE A 147 -9.98 -13.28 0.73
C ILE A 147 -10.63 -12.86 2.04
N ALA A 148 -9.90 -12.97 3.16
CA ALA A 148 -10.45 -12.76 4.49
C ALA A 148 -9.52 -11.95 5.39
N LYS A 149 -10.09 -11.23 6.36
CA LYS A 149 -9.34 -10.47 7.37
C LYS A 149 -8.58 -11.38 8.34
N ASN A 150 -9.18 -12.51 8.71
CA ASN A 150 -8.64 -13.46 9.66
C ASN A 150 -8.29 -14.79 8.98
N MET A 151 -7.25 -15.45 9.49
CA MET A 151 -6.74 -16.68 8.92
C MET A 151 -7.55 -17.89 9.39
N HIS A 152 -8.07 -18.65 8.43
CA HIS A 152 -8.63 -19.99 8.60
C HIS A 152 -8.37 -20.84 7.34
N PRO A 153 -8.63 -22.16 7.34
CA PRO A 153 -8.50 -22.97 6.13
C PRO A 153 -9.25 -22.36 4.94
N GLY A 154 -8.67 -22.43 3.76
CA GLY A 154 -9.25 -21.89 2.52
C GLY A 154 -9.21 -20.37 2.37
N THR A 155 -8.42 -19.65 3.19
CA THR A 155 -8.32 -18.18 3.11
C THR A 155 -6.97 -17.63 2.74
N ILE A 156 -7.01 -16.46 2.10
CA ILE A 156 -5.85 -15.60 1.85
C ILE A 156 -6.02 -14.27 2.58
N CYS A 157 -5.26 -14.05 3.65
CA CYS A 157 -5.20 -12.75 4.34
C CYS A 157 -4.23 -11.76 3.70
N ALA A 158 -3.26 -12.27 2.92
CA ALA A 158 -2.17 -11.49 2.37
C ALA A 158 -2.57 -10.74 1.09
N VAL A 159 -3.67 -9.97 1.14
CA VAL A 159 -4.26 -9.29 -0.02
C VAL A 159 -3.30 -8.33 -0.72
N ALA A 160 -2.52 -7.57 0.04
CA ALA A 160 -1.47 -6.72 -0.52
C ALA A 160 -0.45 -7.53 -1.33
N THR A 161 -0.20 -8.79 -0.96
CA THR A 161 0.72 -9.65 -1.72
C THR A 161 0.10 -10.11 -3.03
N LEU A 162 -1.21 -10.40 -3.06
CA LEU A 162 -1.91 -10.72 -4.31
C LEU A 162 -1.84 -9.54 -5.29
N GLU A 163 -2.16 -8.33 -4.83
CA GLU A 163 -2.07 -7.11 -5.64
C GLU A 163 -0.64 -6.88 -6.14
N ASN A 164 0.36 -6.99 -5.26
CA ASN A 164 1.76 -6.83 -5.64
C ASN A 164 2.21 -7.87 -6.69
N ILE A 165 1.76 -9.12 -6.61
CA ILE A 165 2.10 -10.15 -7.60
C ILE A 165 1.42 -9.83 -8.93
N TYR A 166 0.13 -9.48 -8.90
CA TYR A 166 -0.63 -9.10 -10.08
C TYR A 166 0.00 -7.91 -10.80
N GLU A 167 0.30 -6.82 -10.09
CA GLU A 167 0.90 -5.61 -10.66
C GLU A 167 2.30 -5.84 -11.22
N LYS A 168 3.09 -6.70 -10.57
CA LYS A 168 4.50 -6.87 -10.88
C LYS A 168 4.79 -7.96 -11.92
N TYR A 169 3.98 -9.02 -11.92
CA TYR A 169 4.22 -10.21 -12.73
C TYR A 169 3.05 -10.52 -13.68
N GLY A 170 1.91 -9.86 -13.52
CA GLY A 170 0.72 -10.06 -14.32
C GLY A 170 -0.17 -11.20 -13.83
N PHE A 171 -1.36 -11.28 -14.43
CA PHE A 171 -2.40 -12.24 -14.10
C PHE A 171 -1.92 -13.70 -14.15
N HIS A 172 -1.26 -14.12 -15.22
CA HIS A 172 -0.84 -15.51 -15.40
C HIS A 172 0.14 -16.01 -14.33
N VAL A 173 1.02 -15.14 -13.83
CA VAL A 173 1.92 -15.52 -12.75
C VAL A 173 1.16 -15.64 -11.43
N LEU A 174 0.20 -14.74 -11.16
CA LEU A 174 -0.66 -14.85 -9.97
C LEU A 174 -1.48 -16.14 -10.01
N ASP A 175 -2.14 -16.40 -11.14
CA ASP A 175 -2.96 -17.59 -11.40
C ASP A 175 -2.18 -18.88 -11.12
N ARG A 176 -1.05 -19.06 -11.81
CA ARG A 176 -0.19 -20.23 -11.61
C ARG A 176 0.42 -20.31 -10.20
N THR A 177 0.63 -19.18 -9.53
CA THR A 177 1.08 -19.16 -8.13
C THR A 177 0.01 -19.74 -7.21
N ILE A 178 -1.24 -19.31 -7.37
CA ILE A 178 -2.36 -19.80 -6.56
C ILE A 178 -2.60 -21.27 -6.86
N TYR A 179 -2.61 -21.66 -8.13
CA TYR A 179 -2.71 -23.05 -8.58
C TYR A 179 -1.69 -23.97 -7.89
N LEU A 180 -0.40 -23.59 -7.91
CA LEU A 180 0.65 -24.41 -7.31
C LEU A 180 0.49 -24.51 -5.79
N ILE A 181 0.15 -23.43 -5.10
CA ILE A 181 -0.03 -23.47 -3.64
C ILE A 181 -1.26 -24.29 -3.26
N ALA A 182 -2.40 -24.05 -3.94
CA ALA A 182 -3.64 -24.78 -3.71
C ALA A 182 -3.45 -26.29 -3.98
N GLY A 183 -2.85 -26.65 -5.12
CA GLY A 183 -2.62 -28.04 -5.49
C GLY A 183 -1.51 -28.75 -4.69
N THR A 184 -0.72 -28.03 -3.90
CA THR A 184 0.36 -28.63 -3.07
C THR A 184 -0.04 -28.73 -1.59
N TRP A 185 -0.77 -27.74 -1.07
CA TRP A 185 -1.08 -27.63 0.36
C TRP A 185 -2.57 -27.41 0.67
N GLU A 186 -3.45 -27.47 -0.32
CA GLU A 186 -4.91 -27.54 -0.15
C GLU A 186 -5.50 -26.45 0.77
N GLY A 187 -4.91 -25.25 0.75
CA GLY A 187 -5.39 -24.12 1.55
C GLY A 187 -5.29 -24.29 3.07
N ILE A 188 -4.43 -25.19 3.56
CA ILE A 188 -4.14 -25.27 5.01
C ILE A 188 -3.62 -23.91 5.54
N PRO A 189 -3.82 -23.60 6.83
CA PRO A 189 -3.39 -22.32 7.40
C PRO A 189 -1.92 -22.00 7.11
N GLN A 190 -1.66 -20.75 6.73
CA GLN A 190 -0.35 -20.20 6.33
C GLN A 190 0.21 -20.64 4.96
N SER A 191 -0.43 -21.56 4.24
CA SER A 191 -0.04 -21.92 2.86
C SER A 191 -0.02 -20.71 1.93
N PHE A 192 -0.97 -19.78 2.10
CA PHE A 192 -1.06 -18.51 1.38
C PHE A 192 -0.52 -17.30 2.17
N SER A 193 0.47 -17.52 3.05
CA SER A 193 1.17 -16.40 3.69
C SER A 193 1.91 -15.55 2.66
N ALA A 194 2.16 -14.27 2.98
CA ALA A 194 2.85 -13.34 2.09
C ALA A 194 4.21 -13.87 1.59
N ASN A 195 4.96 -14.59 2.43
CA ASN A 195 6.24 -15.17 2.06
C ASN A 195 6.09 -16.38 1.12
N MET A 196 5.09 -17.23 1.35
CA MET A 196 4.80 -18.37 0.47
C MET A 196 4.38 -17.87 -0.92
N LEU A 197 3.40 -16.97 -0.99
CA LEU A 197 2.93 -16.36 -2.23
C LEU A 197 4.08 -15.72 -3.03
N ASN A 198 4.86 -14.85 -2.40
CA ASN A 198 5.99 -14.20 -3.08
C ASN A 198 7.09 -15.20 -3.46
N GLY A 199 7.30 -16.25 -2.66
CA GLY A 199 8.30 -17.28 -2.92
C GLY A 199 7.96 -18.10 -4.17
N VAL A 200 6.71 -18.56 -4.25
CA VAL A 200 6.20 -19.32 -5.40
C VAL A 200 6.10 -18.43 -6.64
N ALA A 201 5.57 -17.21 -6.52
CA ALA A 201 5.49 -16.28 -7.65
C ALA A 201 6.87 -15.97 -8.26
N ARG A 202 7.91 -15.86 -7.42
CA ARG A 202 9.28 -15.71 -7.91
C ARG A 202 9.75 -16.94 -8.69
N LEU A 203 9.46 -18.15 -8.22
CA LEU A 203 9.80 -19.38 -8.94
C LEU A 203 9.10 -19.43 -10.30
N VAL A 204 7.78 -19.19 -10.32
CA VAL A 204 6.98 -19.16 -11.55
C VAL A 204 7.55 -18.15 -12.54
N ASN A 205 7.80 -16.91 -12.10
CA ASN A 205 8.36 -15.88 -12.98
C ASN A 205 9.80 -16.17 -13.44
N SER A 206 10.65 -16.74 -12.58
CA SER A 206 12.05 -16.99 -12.91
C SER A 206 12.24 -18.15 -13.88
N TYR A 207 11.37 -19.15 -13.83
CA TYR A 207 11.56 -20.42 -14.55
C TYR A 207 10.48 -20.71 -15.59
N GLY A 208 9.31 -20.07 -15.54
CA GLY A 208 8.26 -20.26 -16.55
C GLY A 208 7.97 -21.75 -16.77
N GLU A 209 8.01 -22.18 -18.03
CA GLU A 209 7.76 -23.58 -18.43
C GLU A 209 8.84 -24.57 -17.94
N ASP A 210 10.02 -24.11 -17.53
CA ASP A 210 11.08 -24.99 -16.99
C ASP A 210 10.67 -25.54 -15.61
N LEU A 211 9.85 -24.79 -14.85
CA LEU A 211 9.24 -25.27 -13.61
C LEU A 211 8.10 -26.22 -13.97
N LYS A 212 8.17 -27.49 -13.57
CA LYS A 212 7.14 -28.49 -13.88
C LYS A 212 6.17 -28.60 -12.72
N ASP A 213 4.90 -28.32 -12.97
CA ASP A 213 3.88 -28.18 -11.92
C ASP A 213 3.67 -29.46 -11.13
N GLU A 214 3.52 -30.60 -11.81
CA GLU A 214 3.34 -31.90 -11.15
C GLU A 214 4.56 -32.29 -10.31
N LEU A 215 5.77 -32.02 -10.82
CA LEU A 215 7.00 -32.26 -10.06
C LEU A 215 7.13 -31.33 -8.85
N PHE A 216 6.67 -30.08 -8.99
CA PHE A 216 6.61 -29.13 -7.88
C PHE A 216 5.70 -29.66 -6.78
N LYS A 217 4.45 -30.00 -7.11
CA LYS A 217 3.48 -30.53 -6.15
C LYS A 217 3.97 -31.81 -5.48
N GLU A 218 4.48 -32.78 -6.27
CA GLU A 218 4.97 -34.05 -5.75
C GLU A 218 6.11 -33.88 -4.74
N LYS A 219 7.07 -33.00 -5.02
CA LYS A 219 8.24 -32.83 -4.16
C LYS A 219 7.95 -31.94 -2.95
N LEU A 220 7.27 -30.82 -3.16
CA LEU A 220 7.03 -29.83 -2.12
C LEU A 220 5.88 -30.23 -1.20
N GLY A 221 4.90 -31.00 -1.70
CA GLY A 221 3.79 -31.53 -0.91
C GLY A 221 4.21 -32.54 0.16
N ARG A 222 5.45 -33.06 0.10
CA ARG A 222 6.05 -33.90 1.16
C ARG A 222 6.46 -33.11 2.40
N LEU A 223 6.49 -31.79 2.33
CA LEU A 223 6.92 -30.92 3.42
C LEU A 223 5.73 -30.13 3.96
N SER A 224 5.69 -30.00 5.28
CA SER A 224 4.79 -29.07 5.94
C SER A 224 5.22 -27.62 5.70
N ILE A 225 4.26 -26.69 5.76
CA ILE A 225 4.53 -25.24 5.68
C ILE A 225 5.53 -24.80 6.76
N LYS A 226 5.49 -25.42 7.95
CA LYS A 226 6.42 -25.11 9.05
C LYS A 226 7.86 -25.50 8.72
N GLU A 227 8.06 -26.65 8.07
CA GLU A 227 9.39 -27.09 7.64
C GLU A 227 9.96 -26.16 6.59
N ILE A 228 9.16 -25.79 5.58
CA ILE A 228 9.56 -24.82 4.55
C ILE A 228 9.93 -23.49 5.20
N ALA A 229 9.09 -22.97 6.11
CA ALA A 229 9.34 -21.71 6.79
C ALA A 229 10.58 -21.73 7.70
N ARG A 230 10.92 -22.89 8.29
CA ARG A 230 12.14 -23.07 9.08
C ARG A 230 13.36 -23.04 8.17
N THR A 231 13.40 -23.88 7.13
CA THR A 231 14.51 -23.92 6.17
C THR A 231 14.72 -22.59 5.45
N ALA A 232 13.63 -21.87 5.14
CA ALA A 232 13.71 -20.54 4.56
C ALA A 232 14.42 -19.55 5.49
N ARG A 233 14.06 -19.52 6.78
CA ARG A 233 14.65 -18.63 7.78
C ARG A 233 16.13 -18.92 8.03
N ASP A 234 16.51 -20.20 8.08
CA ASP A 234 17.90 -20.61 8.26
C ASP A 234 18.80 -20.15 7.09
N ARG A 235 18.22 -19.95 5.91
CA ARG A 235 18.91 -19.41 4.73
C ARG A 235 18.94 -17.90 4.74
N ARG A 236 17.76 -17.27 4.79
CA ARG A 236 17.60 -15.82 4.68
C ARG A 236 16.21 -15.36 5.14
N ASN A 237 16.16 -14.19 5.74
CA ASN A 237 14.90 -13.51 6.04
C ASN A 237 14.14 -13.10 4.76
N GLY A 238 12.82 -13.28 4.77
CA GLY A 238 11.89 -12.82 3.73
C GLY A 238 11.63 -13.83 2.60
N SER A 239 10.92 -13.37 1.58
CA SER A 239 10.40 -14.22 0.47
C SER A 239 11.46 -14.87 -0.40
N LEU A 240 12.68 -14.32 -0.46
CA LEU A 240 13.79 -14.94 -1.19
C LEU A 240 14.26 -16.24 -0.51
N GLY A 241 14.31 -16.27 0.83
CA GLY A 241 14.64 -17.49 1.58
C GLY A 241 13.64 -18.61 1.31
N PHE A 242 12.35 -18.26 1.19
CA PHE A 242 11.29 -19.20 0.78
C PHE A 242 11.50 -19.71 -0.65
N SER A 243 11.83 -18.82 -1.59
CA SER A 243 12.11 -19.18 -2.99
C SER A 243 13.27 -20.18 -3.08
N GLU A 244 14.36 -19.92 -2.35
CA GLU A 244 15.51 -20.82 -2.32
C GLU A 244 15.19 -22.15 -1.65
N ALA A 245 14.55 -22.13 -0.47
CA ALA A 245 14.18 -23.36 0.23
C ALA A 245 13.36 -24.27 -0.68
N MET A 246 12.34 -23.72 -1.35
CA MET A 246 11.51 -24.45 -2.29
C MET A 246 12.29 -24.95 -3.52
N LEU A 247 13.17 -24.12 -4.10
CA LEU A 247 14.02 -24.52 -5.23
C LEU A 247 14.95 -25.70 -4.89
N ASN A 248 15.53 -25.70 -3.69
CA ASN A 248 16.41 -26.78 -3.27
C ASN A 248 15.66 -28.11 -3.12
N VAL A 249 14.44 -28.06 -2.59
CA VAL A 249 13.58 -29.24 -2.50
C VAL A 249 13.18 -29.71 -3.89
N TYR A 250 12.79 -28.78 -4.77
CA TYR A 250 12.45 -29.08 -6.17
C TYR A 250 13.62 -29.76 -6.90
N ASN A 251 14.84 -29.22 -6.79
CA ASN A 251 16.04 -29.76 -7.44
C ASN A 251 16.57 -31.04 -6.76
N SER A 252 16.10 -31.37 -5.55
CA SER A 252 16.65 -32.50 -4.79
C SER A 252 16.53 -33.81 -5.58
N LYS A 253 17.62 -34.59 -5.56
CA LYS A 253 17.74 -35.89 -6.24
C LYS A 253 17.50 -35.86 -7.77
N MET A 254 17.56 -34.68 -8.41
CA MET A 254 17.54 -34.58 -9.88
C MET A 254 18.97 -34.67 -10.43
N GLN A 255 19.18 -35.54 -11.41
CA GLN A 255 20.47 -35.69 -12.09
C GLN A 255 20.59 -34.80 -13.34
N LYS A 256 19.46 -34.43 -13.94
CA LYS A 256 19.35 -33.58 -15.14
C LYS A 256 18.18 -32.60 -14.96
N ASN A 257 18.16 -31.52 -15.73
CA ASN A 257 17.11 -30.49 -15.72
C ASN A 257 16.93 -29.79 -14.36
N THR A 258 18.02 -29.61 -13.60
CA THR A 258 17.99 -28.78 -12.40
C THR A 258 17.85 -27.31 -12.77
N LEU A 259 17.07 -26.58 -11.97
CA LEU A 259 16.83 -25.17 -12.17
C LEU A 259 17.95 -24.36 -11.50
N ALA A 260 18.65 -23.54 -12.30
CA ALA A 260 19.82 -22.79 -11.84
C ALA A 260 19.43 -21.65 -10.88
N ILE A 261 19.96 -21.69 -9.65
CA ILE A 261 19.65 -20.71 -8.59
C ILE A 261 19.91 -19.25 -9.00
N THR A 262 20.86 -19.01 -9.90
CA THR A 262 21.19 -17.67 -10.42
C THR A 262 19.98 -16.99 -11.09
N LYS A 263 19.05 -17.74 -11.69
CA LYS A 263 17.82 -17.19 -12.29
C LYS A 263 16.86 -16.56 -11.26
N LEU A 264 16.95 -16.92 -9.98
CA LEU A 264 16.16 -16.26 -8.90
C LEU A 264 16.58 -14.81 -8.66
N TYR A 265 17.84 -14.49 -8.99
CA TYR A 265 18.48 -13.21 -8.71
C TYR A 265 18.41 -12.24 -9.90
N SER A 266 18.38 -12.76 -11.12
CA SER A 266 18.34 -11.96 -12.35
C SER A 266 16.93 -11.48 -12.70
N ASN A 267 15.90 -12.33 -12.56
CA ASN A 267 14.53 -12.01 -12.98
C ASN A 267 13.71 -11.37 -11.85
N LYS A 268 13.97 -10.08 -11.60
CA LYS A 268 13.29 -9.33 -10.53
C LYS A 268 11.81 -9.02 -10.82
N GLY A 269 11.30 -9.28 -12.02
CA GLY A 269 9.98 -8.84 -12.49
C GLY A 269 10.03 -7.39 -12.99
N VAL A 270 9.19 -7.05 -13.96
CA VAL A 270 9.07 -5.69 -14.49
C VAL A 270 7.98 -4.98 -13.68
N ARG A 271 8.35 -4.03 -12.82
CA ARG A 271 7.34 -3.08 -12.36
C ARG A 271 6.92 -2.25 -13.57
N PRO A 272 5.63 -2.03 -13.84
CA PRO A 272 5.21 -1.15 -14.92
C PRO A 272 5.96 0.18 -14.78
N ALA A 273 6.51 0.66 -15.90
CA ALA A 273 7.27 1.88 -15.94
C ALA A 273 6.41 3.01 -15.37
N ASN A 274 6.95 3.76 -14.42
CA ASN A 274 6.39 5.07 -14.11
C ASN A 274 6.62 5.93 -15.37
N PRO A 275 5.59 6.45 -16.05
CA PRO A 275 5.74 7.15 -17.34
C PRO A 275 6.67 8.38 -17.32
N LEU A 276 7.25 8.74 -16.17
CA LEU A 276 7.96 9.99 -15.95
C LEU A 276 9.45 9.83 -15.58
N THR A 277 10.00 8.61 -15.49
CA THR A 277 11.45 8.44 -15.32
C THR A 277 12.25 8.48 -16.63
N GLU A 278 11.57 8.54 -17.78
CA GLU A 278 12.20 8.76 -19.09
C GLU A 278 11.85 10.14 -19.65
N LYS A 279 12.30 11.20 -18.97
CA LYS A 279 12.74 12.39 -19.69
C LYS A 279 14.26 12.38 -19.64
N ASN A 280 14.85 11.76 -20.66
CA ASN A 280 16.25 11.98 -21.01
C ASN A 280 16.44 13.49 -21.19
N TYR A 281 17.23 14.10 -20.32
CA TYR A 281 17.85 15.39 -20.60
C TYR A 281 18.86 15.15 -21.72
N GLY A 282 18.39 15.30 -22.96
CA GLY A 282 19.21 15.66 -24.11
C GLY A 282 19.28 17.16 -24.24
#